data_AF-A0A7Y2MEE9-F1
#
_entry.id   AF-A0A7Y2MEE9-F1
#
_cell.length_a   1.000
_cell.length_b   1.000
_cell.length_c   1.000
_cell.angle_alpha   90.00
_cell.angle_beta   90.00
_cell.angle_gamma   90.00
#
_symmetry.space_group_name_H-M   'P 1'
#
loop_
_entity.id
_entity.type
_entity.pdbx_description
1 polymer ?
#
loop_
_entity_poly.entity_id
_entity_poly.type
_entity_poly.pdbx_seq_one_letter_code
_entity_poly.pdbx_strand_id
1 'polypeptide(L)'
;PSFRPGSHIPAKDAAATLENDQGYVTSSAFSPHVGSTIGLALVNRGSERHGEEVVVWNGLRNEFTRARLCNPVFFDPQNERLHV
;
A
#
# COMPACT_ATOMS: atom_id res chain seq x y z
N PRO A 1 13.01 1.86 1.60
CA PRO A 1 11.95 1.79 2.63
C PRO A 1 10.97 0.67 2.28
N SER A 2 10.60 -0.16 3.27
CA SER A 2 9.68 -1.29 3.09
C SER A 2 8.65 -1.25 4.20
N PHE A 3 7.43 -1.69 3.90
CA PHE A 3 6.33 -1.81 4.86
C PHE A 3 5.90 -3.27 4.98
N ARG A 4 5.34 -3.65 6.13
CA ARG A 4 5.00 -5.06 6.43
C ARG A 4 3.49 -5.31 6.34
N PRO A 5 3.06 -6.55 6.06
CA PRO A 5 1.68 -6.95 6.26
C PRO A 5 1.22 -6.64 7.69
N GLY A 6 -0.05 -6.26 7.84
CA GLY A 6 -0.62 -5.82 9.12
C GLY A 6 -0.29 -4.38 9.52
N SER A 7 0.43 -3.63 8.67
CA SER A 7 0.59 -2.18 8.89
C SER A 7 -0.70 -1.44 8.51
N HIS A 8 -1.02 -0.39 9.25
CA HIS A 8 -2.24 0.41 9.11
C HIS A 8 -1.98 1.67 8.28
N ILE A 9 -3.04 2.25 7.71
CA ILE A 9 -2.99 3.41 6.83
C ILE A 9 -3.90 4.47 7.44
N PRO A 10 -3.39 5.33 8.34
CA PRO A 10 -4.17 6.41 8.91
C PRO A 10 -4.58 7.43 7.84
N ALA A 11 -5.62 8.20 8.13
CA ALA A 11 -6.03 9.33 7.32
C ALA A 11 -4.88 10.35 7.17
N LYS A 12 -4.84 11.00 6.00
CA LYS A 12 -3.84 12.03 5.73
C LYS A 12 -3.93 13.14 6.77
N ASP A 13 -2.78 13.54 7.31
CA ASP A 13 -2.62 14.57 8.34
C ASP A 13 -3.30 14.26 9.70
N ALA A 14 -3.78 13.03 9.91
CA ALA A 14 -4.33 12.58 11.18
C ALA A 14 -3.29 11.88 12.06
N ALA A 15 -3.56 11.81 13.37
CA ALA A 15 -2.74 11.03 14.29
C ALA A 15 -2.82 9.53 13.91
N ALA A 16 -1.69 8.84 13.99
CA ALA A 16 -1.60 7.40 13.74
C ALA A 16 -2.20 6.62 14.91
N THR A 17 -3.53 6.54 14.92
CA THR A 17 -4.33 5.81 15.89
C THR A 17 -5.32 4.91 15.16
N LEU A 18 -5.89 3.92 15.85
CA LEU A 18 -6.85 2.99 15.24
C LEU A 18 -8.16 3.69 14.84
N GLU A 19 -8.53 4.77 15.52
CA GLU A 19 -9.73 5.56 15.22
C GLU A 19 -9.61 6.29 13.87
N ASN A 20 -8.38 6.66 13.49
CA ASN A 20 -8.10 7.34 12.23
C ASN A 20 -7.73 6.37 11.10
N ASP A 21 -7.81 5.06 11.35
CA ASP A 21 -7.41 4.06 10.38
C ASP A 21 -8.34 4.06 9.16
N GLN A 22 -7.73 4.13 7.98
CA GLN A 22 -8.44 4.10 6.70
C GLN A 22 -8.21 2.79 5.96
N GLY A 23 -7.39 1.89 6.50
CA GLY A 23 -7.12 0.62 5.86
C GLY A 23 -5.85 -0.04 6.36
N TYR A 24 -5.57 -1.23 5.86
CA TYR A 24 -4.40 -1.99 6.28
C TYR A 24 -3.79 -2.76 5.12
N VAL A 25 -2.49 -3.00 5.23
CA VAL A 25 -1.70 -3.78 4.29
C VAL A 25 -1.97 -5.27 4.52
N THR A 26 -2.48 -5.95 3.50
CA THR A 26 -2.76 -7.39 3.55
C THR A 26 -1.52 -8.22 3.18
N SER A 27 -0.74 -7.74 2.21
CA SER A 27 0.48 -8.40 1.75
C SER A 27 1.53 -7.39 1.28
N SER A 28 2.80 -7.76 1.36
CA SER A 28 3.93 -6.93 0.92
C SER A 28 5.07 -7.81 0.45
N ALA A 29 5.72 -7.42 -0.64
CA ALA A 29 6.89 -8.09 -1.20
C ALA A 29 7.76 -7.10 -1.98
N PHE A 30 9.06 -7.39 -2.06
CA PHE A 30 9.91 -6.71 -3.03
C PHE A 30 9.64 -7.29 -4.43
N SER A 31 9.34 -6.43 -5.40
CA SER A 31 9.13 -6.83 -6.79
C SER A 31 10.34 -6.42 -7.64
N PRO A 32 11.15 -7.37 -8.14
CA PRO A 32 12.25 -7.06 -9.06
C PRO A 32 11.77 -6.43 -10.36
N HIS A 33 10.56 -6.79 -10.82
CA HIS A 33 9.97 -6.23 -12.05
C HIS A 33 9.62 -4.75 -11.91
N VAL A 34 9.22 -4.31 -10.72
CA VAL A 34 8.87 -2.90 -10.43
C VAL A 34 10.07 -2.13 -9.86
N GLY A 35 11.06 -2.83 -9.30
CA GLY A 35 12.24 -2.24 -8.67
C GLY A 35 11.99 -1.67 -7.26
N SER A 36 10.85 -1.98 -6.65
CA SER A 36 10.45 -1.48 -5.34
C SER A 36 9.68 -2.51 -4.51
N THR A 37 9.54 -2.23 -3.22
CA THR A 37 8.54 -2.91 -2.39
C THR A 37 7.15 -2.50 -2.86
N ILE A 38 6.30 -3.49 -3.12
CA ILE A 38 4.89 -3.34 -3.46
C ILE A 38 4.06 -4.07 -2.40
N GLY A 39 2.78 -3.73 -2.29
CA GLY A 39 1.88 -4.44 -1.42
C GLY A 39 0.43 -4.19 -1.80
N LEU A 40 -0.42 -5.10 -1.34
CA LEU A 40 -1.86 -4.97 -1.45
C LEU A 40 -2.42 -4.51 -0.11
N ALA A 41 -3.47 -3.69 -0.17
CA ALA A 41 -4.11 -3.13 0.99
C ALA A 41 -5.62 -3.03 0.76
N LEU A 42 -6.38 -3.21 1.83
CA LEU A 42 -7.80 -2.87 1.84
C LEU A 42 -7.92 -1.48 2.45
N VAL A 43 -8.41 -0.53 1.66
CA VAL A 43 -8.45 0.89 2.01
C VAL A 43 -9.83 1.44 1.70
N ASN A 44 -10.37 2.24 2.62
CA ASN A 44 -11.63 2.95 2.44
C ASN A 44 -11.57 3.79 1.16
N ARG A 45 -12.49 3.50 0.23
CA ARG A 45 -12.57 4.12 -1.11
C ARG A 45 -11.25 4.06 -1.88
N GLY A 46 -10.43 3.04 -1.65
CA GLY A 46 -9.07 2.95 -2.20
C GLY A 46 -9.01 3.05 -3.73
N SER A 47 -9.99 2.49 -4.43
CA SER A 47 -10.09 2.54 -5.90
C SER A 47 -10.28 3.96 -6.46
N GLU A 48 -10.88 4.86 -5.69
CA GLU A 48 -11.09 6.27 -6.07
C GLU A 48 -9.89 7.17 -5.70
N ARG A 49 -8.93 6.62 -4.96
CA ARG A 49 -7.82 7.34 -4.33
C ARG A 49 -6.47 7.01 -4.96
N HIS A 50 -6.46 6.40 -6.14
CA HIS A 50 -5.20 6.14 -6.85
C HIS A 50 -4.43 7.44 -7.13
N GLY A 51 -3.13 7.42 -6.89
CA GLY A 51 -2.25 8.59 -6.94
C GLY A 51 -2.04 9.26 -5.57
N GLU A 52 -2.89 8.97 -4.57
CA GLU A 52 -2.77 9.54 -3.24
C GLU A 52 -1.51 9.01 -2.51
N GLU A 53 -0.71 9.94 -1.99
CA GLU A 53 0.38 9.63 -1.07
C GLU A 53 -0.16 9.39 0.34
N VAL A 54 0.17 8.23 0.90
CA VAL A 54 -0.27 7.79 2.23
C VAL A 54 0.92 7.42 3.10
N VAL A 55 0.70 7.39 4.41
CA VAL A 55 1.67 6.85 5.36
C VAL A 55 1.18 5.48 5.80
N VAL A 56 2.06 4.49 5.68
CA VAL A 56 1.87 3.14 6.21
C VAL A 56 2.55 3.07 7.58
N TRP A 57 1.75 2.88 8.61
CA TRP A 57 2.16 2.87 10.01
C TRP A 57 2.18 1.44 10.56
N ASN A 58 3.34 1.03 11.06
CA ASN A 58 3.48 -0.21 11.82
C ASN A 58 3.45 0.11 13.31
N GLY A 59 2.27 -0.03 13.94
CA GLY A 59 2.08 0.25 15.36
C GLY A 59 2.92 -0.60 16.32
N LEU A 60 3.35 -1.80 15.90
CA LEU A 60 4.19 -2.68 16.73
C LEU A 60 5.63 -2.19 16.82
N ARG A 61 6.13 -1.51 15.79
CA ARG A 61 7.52 -1.04 15.69
C ARG A 61 7.63 0.48 15.66
N ASN A 62 6.49 1.18 15.71
CA ASN A 62 6.37 2.62 15.52
C ASN A 62 7.11 3.12 14.26
N GLU A 63 7.04 2.35 13.18
CA GLU A 63 7.68 2.66 11.89
C GLU A 63 6.68 3.32 10.95
N PHE A 64 7.12 4.35 10.23
CA PHE A 64 6.31 5.09 9.26
C PHE A 64 6.97 4.99 7.88
N THR A 65 6.23 4.48 6.91
CA THR A 65 6.71 4.34 5.53
C THR A 65 5.76 5.06 4.58
N ARG A 66 6.30 5.97 3.76
CA ARG A 66 5.53 6.61 2.70
C ARG A 66 5.23 5.61 1.59
N ALA A 67 3.98 5.57 1.13
CA ALA A 67 3.52 4.78 0.01
C ALA A 67 2.56 5.60 -0.85
N ARG A 68 2.21 5.06 -2.03
CA ARG A 68 1.22 5.66 -2.92
C ARG A 68 0.15 4.62 -3.24
N LEU A 69 -1.11 4.99 -3.07
CA LEU A 69 -2.22 4.16 -3.53
C LEU A 69 -2.21 4.13 -5.06
N CYS A 70 -2.33 2.94 -5.65
CA CYS A 70 -2.27 2.77 -7.09
C CYS A 70 -3.08 1.54 -7.50
N ASN A 71 -3.18 1.30 -8.80
CA ASN A 71 -3.85 0.13 -9.34
C ASN A 71 -3.24 -1.15 -8.72
N PRO A 72 -4.06 -2.09 -8.21
CA PRO A 72 -3.55 -3.33 -7.60
C PRO A 72 -2.77 -4.22 -8.58
N VAL A 73 -2.93 -4.03 -9.89
CA VAL A 73 -2.17 -4.75 -10.91
C VAL A 73 -0.86 -4.02 -11.21
N PHE A 74 0.21 -4.42 -10.52
CA PHE A 74 1.54 -3.80 -10.63
C PHE A 74 2.34 -4.22 -11.87
N PHE A 75 2.07 -5.41 -12.42
CA PHE A 75 2.83 -5.99 -13.52
C PHE A 75 1.88 -6.56 -14.56
N ASP A 76 2.18 -6.27 -15.82
CA ASP A 76 1.41 -6.68 -17.00
C ASP A 76 -0.11 -6.44 -16.91
N PRO A 77 -0.56 -5.18 -16.70
CA PRO A 77 -1.98 -4.88 -16.60
C PRO A 77 -2.76 -5.10 -17.91
N GLN A 78 -2.06 -5.23 -19.04
CA GLN A 78 -2.66 -5.45 -20.36
C GLN A 78 -2.64 -6.94 -20.79
N ASN A 79 -2.12 -7.84 -19.94
CA ASN A 79 -1.97 -9.27 -20.22
C ASN A 79 -1.18 -9.57 -21.51
N GLU A 80 -0.21 -8.73 -21.88
CA GLU A 80 0.56 -8.88 -23.12
C GLU A 80 1.46 -10.12 -23.10
N ARG A 81 1.85 -10.60 -21.92
CA ARG A 81 2.73 -11.77 -21.78
C ARG A 81 1.99 -13.11 -21.72
N LEU A 82 0.67 -13.12 -21.85
CA LEU A 82 -0.13 -14.34 -21.80
C LEU A 82 -0.18 -15.07 -23.16
N HIS A 83 0.24 -14.44 -24.25
CA HIS A 83 0.13 -14.98 -25.62
C HIS A 83 1.38 -15.75 -26.11
N VAL A 84 2.07 -16.47 -25.23
CA VAL A 84 3.26 -17.26 -25.59
C VAL A 84 2.87 -18.66 -26.07
#